data_AF-A0A497CUS5-F1
#
_entry.id   AF-A0A497CUS5-F1
#
_cell.length_a   1.000
_cell.length_b   1.000
_cell.length_c   1.000
_cell.angle_alpha   90.00
_cell.angle_beta   90.00
_cell.angle_gamma   90.00
#
_symmetry.space_group_name_H-M   'P 1'
#
loop_
_entity.id
_entity.type
_entity.pdbx_description
1 polymer ?
#
loop_
_entity_poly.entity_id
_entity_poly.type
_entity_poly.pdbx_seq_one_letter_code
_entity_poly.pdbx_strand_id
1 'polypeptide(L)' 'MLSYGLIEPDFSGDDTFFQEYLNELIAEIFDASVHFEQTEDDRMCSYCDFRYICNK' A
#
# COMPACT_ATOMS: atom_id res chain seq x y z
N MET A 1 10.15 -12.99 -7.25
CA MET A 1 9.88 -11.63 -7.76
C MET A 1 9.61 -10.78 -6.55
N LEU A 2 10.41 -9.74 -6.30
CA LEU A 2 10.34 -8.95 -5.07
C LEU A 2 9.16 -7.98 -5.18
N SER A 3 8.14 -8.12 -4.32
CA SER A 3 7.04 -7.17 -4.23
C SER A 3 7.55 -5.90 -3.57
N TYR A 4 7.60 -4.84 -4.36
CA TYR A 4 8.01 -3.52 -3.93
C TYR A 4 6.93 -2.89 -3.05
N GLY A 5 7.03 -3.07 -1.74
CA GLY A 5 6.36 -2.20 -0.76
C GLY A 5 4.84 -2.30 -0.63
N LEU A 6 4.18 -3.26 -1.31
CA LEU A 6 2.98 -3.83 -0.73
C LEU A 6 3.48 -4.66 0.45
N ILE A 7 2.91 -4.48 1.65
CA ILE A 7 2.88 -5.52 2.70
C ILE A 7 2.88 -6.85 1.95
N GLU A 8 3.88 -7.73 2.08
CA GLU A 8 3.83 -9.01 1.34
C GLU A 8 2.60 -9.73 1.91
N PRO A 9 1.43 -9.68 1.24
CA PRO A 9 0.26 -10.25 1.85
C PRO A 9 0.52 -11.73 1.77
N ASP A 10 0.37 -12.43 2.90
CA ASP A 10 0.55 -13.86 2.92
C ASP A 10 -0.60 -14.52 2.14
N PHE A 11 -0.44 -14.60 0.82
CA PHE A 11 -1.37 -15.27 -0.08
C PHE A 11 -1.30 -16.80 0.07
N SER A 12 -0.62 -17.33 1.08
CA SER A 12 -0.71 -18.75 1.42
C SER A 12 -2.02 -19.12 2.14
N GLY A 13 -2.83 -18.11 2.50
CA GLY A 13 -4.19 -18.26 3.03
C GLY A 13 -5.26 -18.53 1.96
N ASP A 14 -6.40 -19.03 2.43
CA ASP A 14 -7.65 -19.28 1.69
C ASP A 14 -8.02 -18.15 0.71
N ASP A 15 -8.77 -18.46 -0.35
CA ASP A 15 -9.19 -17.51 -1.41
C ASP A 15 -9.88 -16.25 -0.84
N THR A 16 -10.43 -16.38 0.38
CA THR A 16 -11.06 -15.32 1.16
C THR A 16 -10.09 -14.26 1.67
N PHE A 17 -8.85 -14.61 2.02
CA PHE A 17 -7.86 -13.70 2.58
C PHE A 17 -7.57 -12.50 1.67
N PHE A 18 -7.39 -12.77 0.36
CA PHE A 18 -7.16 -11.70 -0.60
C PHE A 18 -8.34 -10.74 -0.69
N GLN A 19 -9.57 -11.26 -0.69
CA GLN A 19 -10.78 -10.45 -0.77
C GLN A 19 -10.96 -9.60 0.49
N GLU A 20 -10.72 -10.17 1.67
CA GLU A 20 -10.78 -9.46 2.94
C GLU A 20 -9.76 -8.31 2.98
N TYR A 21 -8.49 -8.62 2.68
CA TYR A 21 -7.42 -7.62 2.66
C TYR A 21 -7.67 -6.49 1.65
N LEU A 22 -8.15 -6.81 0.45
CA LEU A 22 -8.49 -5.80 -0.56
C LEU A 22 -9.64 -4.90 -0.08
N ASN A 23 -10.67 -5.48 0.54
CA ASN A 23 -11.80 -4.71 1.06
C ASN A 23 -11.38 -3.76 2.18
N GLU A 24 -10.48 -4.19 3.06
CA GLU A 24 -9.91 -3.34 4.13
C GLU A 24 -9.14 -2.15 3.55
N LEU A 25 -8.25 -2.39 2.58
CA LEU A 25 -7.49 -1.32 1.93
C LEU A 25 -8.40 -0.31 1.22
N ILE A 26 -9.44 -0.79 0.52
CA ILE A 26 -10.40 0.10 -0.14
C ILE A 26 -11.17 0.92 0.91
N ALA A 27 -11.59 0.30 2.02
CA ALA A 27 -12.29 1.02 3.08
C ALA A 27 -11.41 2.12 3.70
N GLU A 28 -10.12 1.83 3.94
CA GLU A 28 -9.14 2.80 4.45
C GLU A 28 -8.99 4.02 3.54
N ILE A 29 -8.90 3.83 2.22
CA ILE A 29 -8.78 4.91 1.23
C ILE A 29 -9.94 5.93 1.34
N PHE A 30 -11.13 5.48 1.73
CA PHE A 30 -12.32 6.33 1.88
C PHE A 30 -12.57 6.83 3.31
N ASP A 31 -11.81 6.34 4.30
CA ASP A 31 -11.95 6.77 5.69
C ASP A 31 -11.18 8.08 5.93
N ALA A 32 -11.90 9.20 5.99
CA ALA A 32 -11.32 10.51 6.24
C ALA A 32 -10.68 10.68 7.65
N SER A 33 -10.90 9.74 8.58
CA SER A 33 -10.23 9.72 9.88
C SER A 33 -8.81 9.13 9.79
N VAL A 34 -8.53 8.34 8.76
CA VAL A 34 -7.21 7.79 8.49
C VAL A 34 -6.40 8.83 7.74
N HIS A 35 -5.24 9.18 8.28
CA HIS A 35 -4.34 10.14 7.66
C HIS A 35 -3.49 9.42 6.61
N PHE A 36 -3.28 10.06 5.47
CA PHE A 36 -2.34 9.56 4.48
C PHE A 36 -0.91 9.54 5.04
N GLU A 37 -0.26 8.39 4.96
CA GLU A 37 1.15 8.20 5.34
C GLU A 37 2.03 7.98 4.11
N GLN A 38 3.16 8.69 4.07
CA GLN A 38 4.14 8.52 3.00
C GLN A 38 4.99 7.28 3.26
N THR A 39 5.23 6.47 2.22
CA THR A 39 6.10 5.29 2.34
C THR A 39 7.52 5.66 2.79
N GLU A 40 8.07 4.88 3.70
CA GLU A 40 9.47 5.01 4.15
C GLU A 40 10.46 4.33 3.18
N ASP A 41 10.00 3.51 2.22
CA ASP A 41 10.87 2.79 1.29
C ASP A 41 11.36 3.70 0.15
N ASP A 42 12.60 4.14 0.23
CA ASP A 42 13.22 5.01 -0.77
C ASP A 42 13.30 4.39 -2.17
N ARG A 43 13.23 3.06 -2.29
CA ARG A 43 13.17 2.37 -3.58
C ARG A 43 11.83 2.61 -4.25
N MET A 44 10.73 2.65 -3.49
CA MET A 44 9.41 3.03 -4.00
C MET A 44 9.44 4.47 -4.51
N CYS A 45 10.10 5.36 -3.76
CA CYS A 45 10.29 6.74 -4.17
C CYS A 45 11.13 6.89 -5.45
N SER A 46 11.98 5.93 -5.82
CA SER A 46 12.79 6.02 -7.05
C SER A 46 11.98 5.86 -8.34
N TYR A 47 10.79 5.26 -8.27
CA TYR A 47 9.89 5.06 -9.42
C TYR A 47 8.58 5.86 -9.30
N CYS A 48 8.45 6.71 -8.28
CA CYS A 48 7.23 7.50 -8.05
C CYS A 48 7.24 8.77 -8.91
N ASP A 49 6.31 8.85 -9.87
CA ASP A 49 6.15 10.04 -10.72
C ASP A 49 5.80 11.30 -9.93
N PHE A 50 5.22 11.15 -8.73
CA PHE A 50 4.84 12.26 -7.85
C PHE A 50 5.96 12.72 -6.92
N ARG A 51 7.17 12.13 -6.99
CA ARG A 51 8.30 12.46 -6.10
C ARG A 51 8.59 13.96 -6.04
N TYR A 52 8.40 14.69 -7.14
CA TYR A 52 8.69 16.13 -7.21
C TYR A 52 7.71 17.02 -6.43
N ILE A 53 6.49 16.54 -6.12
CA ILE A 53 5.52 17.22 -5.24
C ILE A 53 5.39 16.52 -3.88
N CYS A 54 6.00 15.35 -3.73
CA CYS A 54 6.05 14.59 -2.49
C CYS A 54 6.90 15.39 -1.50
N ASN A 55 6.34 15.76 -0.34
CA ASN A 55 7.01 16.57 0.68
C ASN A 55 8.03 15.75 1.51
N LYS A 56 8.77 14.86 0.84
CA LYS A 56 9.74 13.93 1.42
C LYS A 56 11.14 14.23 0.90
#